data_AF-A0A060YSS6-F1
#
_entry.id   AF-A0A060YSS6-F1
#
_cell.length_a   1.000
_cell.length_b   1.000
_cell.length_c   1.000
_cell.angle_alpha   90.00
_cell.angle_beta   90.00
_cell.angle_gamma   90.00
#
_symmetry.space_group_name_H-M   'P 1'
#
loop_
_entity.id
_entity.type
_entity.pdbx_description
1 polymer ?
#
loop_
_entity_poly.entity_id
_entity_poly.type
_entity_poly.pdbx_seq_one_letter_code
_entity_poly.pdbx_strand_id
1 'polypeptide(L)'
;MAFCVVFVFTVTLAVFPAITVDVKTIYPGKWESYFISVCCFLIFNVCDWIGRTVTTLFQWPPKESRLFPVLVVSRVVFVPLLMLCNVQSRSYLPVLFSHDAAFALIMVLFSLSSGYCVCLSMSYAPQLVASKDAETAGALMTFFLGLGLSIGAGFSFLLRLLV
;
A
#
# COMPACT_ATOMS: atom_id res chain seq x y z
N MET A 1 16.10 4.99 4.13
CA MET A 1 15.12 4.02 4.67
C MET A 1 13.91 4.70 5.31
N ALA A 2 14.09 5.69 6.20
CA ALA A 2 12.96 6.42 6.82
C ALA A 2 11.96 6.99 5.78
N PHE A 3 12.46 7.70 4.76
CA PHE A 3 11.62 8.20 3.65
C PHE A 3 10.82 7.08 2.97
N CYS A 4 11.43 5.92 2.74
CA CYS A 4 10.77 4.79 2.10
C CYS A 4 9.58 4.28 2.92
N VAL A 5 9.73 4.18 4.25
CA VAL A 5 8.62 3.78 5.14
C VAL A 5 7.50 4.81 5.10
N VAL A 6 7.82 6.10 5.27
CA VAL A 6 6.84 7.19 5.21
C VAL A 6 6.06 7.09 3.91
N PHE A 7 6.76 7.01 2.79
CA PHE A 7 6.18 7.02 1.46
C PHE A 7 5.31 5.78 1.18
N VAL A 8 5.77 4.59 1.58
CA VAL A 8 4.99 3.35 1.47
C VAL A 8 3.66 3.48 2.21
N PHE A 9 3.67 3.94 3.46
CA PHE A 9 2.44 4.11 4.24
C PHE A 9 1.57 5.26 3.73
N THR A 10 2.17 6.35 3.28
CA THR A 10 1.44 7.46 2.67
C THR A 10 0.67 7.01 1.44
N VAL A 11 1.33 6.33 0.50
CA VAL A 11 0.67 5.80 -0.70
C VAL A 11 -0.37 4.73 -0.35
N THR A 12 -0.05 3.85 0.60
CA THR A 12 -0.97 2.79 1.01
C THR A 12 -2.24 3.36 1.64
N LEU A 13 -2.13 4.26 2.61
CA LEU A 13 -3.28 4.86 3.30
C LEU A 13 -4.02 5.93 2.50
N ALA A 14 -3.35 6.58 1.54
CA ALA A 14 -4.03 7.53 0.66
C ALA A 14 -5.18 6.84 -0.10
N VAL A 15 -4.99 5.57 -0.48
CA VAL A 15 -5.96 4.82 -1.31
C VAL A 15 -6.77 3.84 -0.47
N PHE A 16 -6.13 3.07 0.42
CA PHE A 16 -6.80 2.07 1.25
C PHE A 16 -7.04 2.58 2.69
N PRO A 17 -8.25 2.47 3.25
CA PRO A 17 -9.46 1.92 2.64
C PRO A 17 -10.30 2.96 1.88
N ALA A 18 -10.06 4.27 2.04
CA ALA A 18 -11.08 5.29 1.72
C ALA A 18 -11.52 5.35 0.25
N ILE A 19 -10.62 5.04 -0.70
CA ILE A 19 -10.95 5.00 -2.13
C ILE A 19 -11.37 3.59 -2.54
N THR A 20 -10.72 2.57 -1.98
CA THR A 20 -10.98 1.17 -2.37
C THR A 20 -12.33 0.63 -1.89
N VAL A 21 -12.93 1.21 -0.84
CA VAL A 21 -14.29 0.85 -0.39
C VAL A 21 -15.40 1.36 -1.29
N ASP A 22 -15.13 2.41 -2.08
CA ASP A 22 -16.11 2.99 -3.00
C ASP A 22 -16.16 2.19 -4.34
N VAL A 23 -15.34 1.13 -4.49
CA VAL A 23 -15.34 0.22 -5.65
C VAL A 23 -16.54 -0.72 -5.60
N LYS A 24 -17.28 -0.82 -6.70
CA LYS A 24 -18.41 -1.75 -6.84
C LYS A 24 -18.13 -2.87 -7.83
N THR A 25 -18.65 -4.05 -7.51
CA THR A 25 -18.66 -5.20 -8.41
C THR A 25 -19.58 -4.95 -9.61
N ILE A 26 -19.25 -5.52 -10.78
CA ILE A 26 -20.19 -5.55 -11.92
C ILE A 26 -21.30 -6.58 -11.69
N TYR A 27 -21.07 -7.60 -10.87
CA TYR A 27 -21.98 -8.73 -10.72
C TYR A 27 -23.08 -8.41 -9.69
N PRO A 28 -24.33 -8.17 -10.13
CA PRO A 28 -25.41 -7.84 -9.21
C PRO A 28 -25.80 -9.06 -8.36
N GLY A 29 -26.16 -8.83 -7.10
CA GLY A 29 -26.69 -9.86 -6.19
C GLY A 29 -26.03 -9.85 -4.82
N LYS A 30 -26.07 -11.00 -4.13
CA LYS A 30 -25.49 -11.15 -2.77
C LYS A 30 -23.99 -10.85 -2.72
N TRP A 31 -23.29 -10.94 -3.86
CA TRP A 31 -21.86 -10.69 -3.97
C TRP A 31 -21.49 -9.24 -3.67
N GLU A 32 -22.36 -8.26 -3.96
CA GLU A 32 -22.09 -6.83 -3.72
C GLU A 32 -21.75 -6.54 -2.25
N SER A 33 -22.48 -7.14 -1.30
CA SER A 33 -22.25 -6.96 0.13
C SER A 33 -20.97 -7.61 0.65
N TYR A 34 -20.47 -8.66 -0.03
CA TYR A 34 -19.25 -9.37 0.37
C TYR A 34 -18.01 -8.91 -0.40
N PHE A 35 -18.20 -8.29 -1.56
CA PHE A 35 -17.12 -7.93 -2.48
C PHE A 35 -16.05 -7.07 -1.81
N ILE A 36 -16.43 -5.98 -1.13
CA ILE A 36 -15.46 -5.13 -0.43
C ILE A 36 -14.77 -5.89 0.71
N SER A 37 -15.52 -6.61 1.53
CA SER A 37 -14.94 -7.38 2.63
C SER A 37 -13.91 -8.42 2.16
N VAL A 38 -14.19 -9.10 1.04
CA VAL A 38 -13.32 -10.14 0.48
C VAL A 38 -12.21 -9.53 -0.37
N CYS A 39 -12.56 -8.81 -1.44
CA CYS A 39 -11.59 -8.34 -2.43
C CYS A 39 -10.77 -7.14 -1.94
N CYS A 40 -11.30 -6.32 -1.03
CA CYS A 40 -10.58 -5.19 -0.48
C CYS A 40 -9.88 -5.57 0.83
N PHE A 41 -10.64 -5.94 1.87
CA PHE A 41 -10.05 -6.16 3.20
C PHE A 41 -9.32 -7.49 3.36
N LEU A 42 -9.94 -8.61 2.99
CA LEU A 42 -9.34 -9.93 3.19
C LEU A 42 -8.09 -10.10 2.32
N ILE A 43 -8.19 -9.81 1.02
CA ILE A 43 -7.04 -9.86 0.11
C ILE A 43 -5.92 -8.97 0.61
N PHE A 44 -6.20 -7.71 0.97
CA PHE A 44 -5.17 -6.79 1.43
C PHE A 44 -4.44 -7.32 2.67
N ASN A 45 -5.16 -7.79 3.68
CA ASN A 45 -4.55 -8.28 4.91
C ASN A 45 -3.76 -9.59 4.71
N VAL A 46 -4.32 -10.53 3.94
CA VAL A 46 -3.64 -11.81 3.67
C VAL A 46 -2.38 -11.59 2.85
N CYS A 47 -2.45 -10.79 1.78
CA CYS A 47 -1.30 -10.52 0.93
C CYS A 47 -0.26 -9.61 1.60
N ASP A 48 -0.65 -8.65 2.44
CA ASP A 48 0.30 -7.88 3.26
C ASP A 48 1.06 -8.81 4.22
N TRP A 49 0.35 -9.71 4.90
CA TRP A 49 0.97 -10.70 5.78
C TRP A 49 1.93 -11.64 5.03
N ILE A 50 1.54 -12.12 3.85
CA ILE A 50 2.42 -12.90 2.98
C ILE A 50 3.65 -12.07 2.58
N GLY A 51 3.48 -10.81 2.16
CA GLY A 51 4.61 -9.93 1.80
C GLY A 51 5.61 -9.75 2.94
N ARG A 52 5.12 -9.55 4.16
CA ARG A 52 5.99 -9.48 5.36
C ARG A 52 6.72 -10.80 5.63
N THR A 53 6.02 -11.92 5.49
CA THR A 53 6.59 -13.26 5.69
C THR A 53 7.64 -13.59 4.62
N VAL A 54 7.39 -13.26 3.36
CA VAL A 54 8.36 -13.44 2.27
C VAL A 54 9.65 -12.66 2.54
N THR A 55 9.55 -11.49 3.19
CA THR A 55 10.73 -10.69 3.54
C THR A 55 11.66 -11.38 4.55
N THR A 56 11.15 -12.31 5.36
CA THR A 56 12.01 -13.08 6.29
C THR A 56 12.78 -14.20 5.58
N LEU A 57 12.23 -14.72 4.48
CA LEU A 57 12.84 -15.78 3.67
C LEU A 57 13.73 -15.23 2.55
N PHE A 58 13.34 -14.11 1.94
CA PHE A 58 14.01 -13.51 0.80
C PHE A 58 14.10 -11.99 0.96
N GLN A 59 15.33 -11.48 1.06
CA GLN A 59 15.63 -10.08 1.31
C GLN A 59 16.29 -9.42 0.09
N TRP A 60 15.46 -9.03 -0.86
CA TRP A 60 15.88 -8.36 -2.10
C TRP A 60 15.02 -7.13 -2.40
N PRO A 61 15.55 -5.97 -2.84
CA PRO A 61 16.94 -5.67 -3.19
C PRO A 61 17.85 -5.50 -1.96
N PRO A 62 19.19 -5.61 -2.11
CA PRO A 62 20.14 -5.38 -1.03
C PRO A 62 20.01 -3.98 -0.40
N LYS A 63 20.35 -3.87 0.89
CA LYS A 63 20.24 -2.62 1.68
C LYS A 63 20.93 -1.39 1.10
N GLU A 64 22.00 -1.59 0.32
CA GLU A 64 22.77 -0.50 -0.32
C GLU A 64 22.28 -0.14 -1.73
N SER A 65 21.34 -0.92 -2.28
CA SER A 65 20.87 -0.72 -3.63
C SER A 65 19.91 0.47 -3.72
N ARG A 66 20.18 1.38 -4.67
CA ARG A 66 19.26 2.47 -5.04
C ARG A 66 17.96 1.98 -5.69
N LEU A 67 17.87 0.70 -6.02
CA LEU A 67 16.66 0.10 -6.58
C LEU A 67 15.50 0.10 -5.59
N PHE A 68 15.76 -0.03 -4.28
CA PHE A 68 14.70 -0.12 -3.28
C PHE A 68 13.86 1.19 -3.18
N PRO A 69 14.47 2.38 -3.05
CA PRO A 69 13.73 3.64 -3.14
C PRO A 69 12.95 3.82 -4.44
N VAL A 70 13.51 3.39 -5.58
CA VAL A 70 12.83 3.46 -6.89
C VAL A 70 11.60 2.56 -6.91
N LEU A 71 11.71 1.33 -6.39
CA LEU A 71 10.60 0.40 -6.25
C LEU A 71 9.48 1.01 -5.38
N VAL A 72 9.85 1.64 -4.27
CA VAL A 72 8.91 2.32 -3.37
C VAL A 72 8.19 3.47 -4.07
N VAL A 73 8.91 4.30 -4.83
CA VAL A 73 8.31 5.41 -5.59
C VAL A 73 7.41 4.90 -6.72
N SER A 74 7.78 3.79 -7.37
CA SER A 74 6.95 3.18 -8.42
C SER A 74 5.56 2.75 -7.92
N ARG A 75 5.38 2.56 -6.61
CA ARG A 75 4.06 2.23 -6.01
C ARG A 75 3.03 3.35 -6.21
N VAL A 76 3.44 4.59 -6.50
CA VAL A 76 2.51 5.67 -6.86
C VAL A 76 1.65 5.28 -8.05
N VAL A 77 2.14 4.44 -8.97
CA VAL A 77 1.37 3.97 -10.14
C VAL A 77 0.12 3.17 -9.73
N PHE A 78 0.13 2.53 -8.55
CA PHE A 78 -1.06 1.84 -8.04
C PHE A 78 -2.19 2.80 -7.64
N VAL A 79 -1.88 4.07 -7.32
CA VAL A 79 -2.87 5.09 -6.97
C VAL A 79 -3.83 5.37 -8.14
N PRO A 80 -3.38 5.83 -9.32
CA PRO A 80 -4.27 6.04 -10.45
C PRO A 80 -4.88 4.72 -10.94
N LEU A 81 -4.16 3.59 -10.88
CA LEU A 81 -4.72 2.28 -11.24
C LEU A 81 -5.96 1.93 -10.40
N LEU A 82 -5.88 2.06 -9.08
CA LEU A 82 -7.01 1.81 -8.18
C LEU A 82 -8.11 2.88 -8.32
N MET A 83 -7.74 4.14 -8.56
CA MET A 83 -8.67 5.22 -8.88
C MET A 83 -9.32 5.10 -10.27
N LEU A 84 -8.85 4.21 -11.15
CA LEU A 84 -9.44 3.94 -12.47
C LEU A 84 -10.27 2.65 -12.50
N CYS A 85 -10.25 1.85 -11.42
CA CYS A 85 -11.16 0.71 -11.20
C CYS A 85 -12.63 1.15 -11.16
N ASN A 86 -13.59 0.26 -10.96
CA ASN A 86 -15.02 0.61 -10.93
C ASN A 86 -15.47 1.31 -9.62
N VAL A 87 -14.91 2.48 -9.28
CA VAL A 87 -15.41 3.31 -8.16
C VAL A 87 -16.69 4.01 -8.60
N GLN A 88 -17.79 3.80 -7.88
CA GLN A 88 -19.08 4.44 -8.17
C GLN A 88 -19.28 5.66 -7.26
N SER A 89 -19.91 6.70 -7.83
CA SER A 89 -19.89 8.11 -7.38
C SER A 89 -18.67 8.88 -7.89
N ARG A 90 -18.53 8.98 -9.22
CA ARG A 90 -17.47 9.75 -9.88
C ARG A 90 -18.03 10.95 -10.60
N SER A 91 -17.34 12.09 -10.50
CA SER A 91 -17.69 13.30 -11.27
C SER A 91 -16.80 13.50 -12.51
N TYR A 92 -15.53 13.05 -12.50
CA TYR A 92 -14.53 13.47 -13.51
C TYR A 92 -13.69 12.36 -14.20
N LEU A 93 -13.76 11.08 -13.77
CA LEU A 93 -12.83 10.01 -14.22
C LEU A 93 -13.51 8.86 -14.99
N PRO A 94 -12.99 8.43 -16.16
CA PRO A 94 -13.53 7.28 -16.91
C PRO A 94 -13.19 5.94 -16.24
N VAL A 95 -14.08 4.95 -16.39
CA VAL A 95 -13.87 3.57 -15.90
C VAL A 95 -13.05 2.80 -16.94
N LEU A 96 -11.80 2.48 -16.62
CA LEU A 96 -10.92 1.71 -17.52
C LEU A 96 -10.92 0.21 -17.21
N PHE A 97 -11.05 -0.15 -15.92
CA PHE A 97 -11.08 -1.53 -15.45
C PHE A 97 -12.40 -1.85 -14.77
N SER A 98 -13.36 -2.32 -15.56
CA SER A 98 -14.66 -2.73 -15.04
C SER A 98 -14.57 -4.05 -14.27
N HIS A 99 -13.72 -4.99 -14.70
CA HIS A 99 -13.67 -6.35 -14.12
C HIS A 99 -13.12 -6.42 -12.69
N ASP A 100 -13.90 -7.03 -11.81
CA ASP A 100 -13.55 -7.39 -10.42
C ASP A 100 -12.19 -8.09 -10.30
N ALA A 101 -11.86 -8.96 -11.26
CA ALA A 101 -10.60 -9.69 -11.28
C ALA A 101 -9.38 -8.76 -11.45
N ALA A 102 -9.51 -7.68 -12.22
CA ALA A 102 -8.45 -6.69 -12.37
C ALA A 102 -8.24 -5.93 -11.05
N PHE A 103 -9.32 -5.53 -10.38
CA PHE A 103 -9.24 -4.92 -9.05
C PHE A 103 -8.56 -5.86 -8.04
N ALA A 104 -8.99 -7.12 -7.96
CA ALA A 104 -8.39 -8.10 -7.07
C ALA A 104 -6.89 -8.31 -7.34
N LEU A 105 -6.49 -8.43 -8.62
CA LEU A 105 -5.08 -8.59 -9.00
C LEU A 105 -4.24 -7.36 -8.60
N ILE A 106 -4.75 -6.15 -8.85
CA ILE A 106 -4.08 -4.91 -8.45
C ILE A 106 -3.97 -4.84 -6.93
N MET A 107 -5.03 -5.20 -6.19
CA MET A 107 -5.03 -5.23 -4.72
C MET A 107 -4.00 -6.24 -4.17
N VAL A 108 -3.88 -7.42 -4.78
CA VAL A 108 -2.85 -8.43 -4.42
C VAL A 108 -1.45 -7.84 -4.59
N LEU A 109 -1.14 -7.27 -5.76
CA LEU A 109 0.19 -6.70 -6.04
C LEU A 109 0.50 -5.50 -5.13
N PHE A 110 -0.51 -4.64 -4.89
CA PHE A 110 -0.39 -3.46 -4.06
C PHE A 110 -0.13 -3.81 -2.59
N SER A 111 -0.89 -4.76 -2.03
CA SER A 111 -0.76 -5.18 -0.63
C SER A 111 0.52 -5.99 -0.39
N LEU A 112 0.85 -6.92 -1.27
CA LEU A 112 2.08 -7.70 -1.17
C LEU A 112 3.32 -6.80 -1.23
N SER A 113 3.36 -5.86 -2.18
CA SER A 113 4.45 -4.88 -2.26
C SER A 113 4.50 -3.95 -1.04
N SER A 114 3.35 -3.61 -0.43
CA SER A 114 3.28 -2.83 0.82
C SER A 114 4.01 -3.57 1.95
N GLY A 115 3.53 -4.77 2.30
CA GLY A 115 4.06 -5.54 3.42
C GLY A 115 5.53 -5.87 3.24
N TYR A 116 5.92 -6.23 2.01
CA TYR A 116 7.31 -6.51 1.68
C TYR A 116 8.23 -5.29 1.88
N CYS A 117 7.86 -4.13 1.31
CA CYS A 117 8.69 -2.92 1.42
C CYS A 117 8.77 -2.40 2.86
N VAL A 118 7.68 -2.47 3.63
CA VAL A 118 7.67 -2.06 5.05
C VAL A 118 8.61 -2.93 5.86
N CYS A 119 8.50 -4.25 5.77
CA CYS A 119 9.37 -5.15 6.51
C CYS A 119 10.84 -4.94 6.13
N LEU A 120 11.14 -4.83 4.84
CA LEU A 120 12.52 -4.67 4.37
C LEU A 120 13.14 -3.37 4.91
N SER A 121 12.41 -2.27 4.84
CA SER A 121 12.88 -0.97 5.31
C SER A 121 13.03 -0.89 6.83
N MET A 122 12.11 -1.48 7.59
CA MET A 122 12.19 -1.58 9.05
C MET A 122 13.37 -2.47 9.50
N SER A 123 13.62 -3.59 8.80
CA SER A 123 14.72 -4.48 9.12
C SER A 123 16.08 -3.91 8.73
N TYR A 124 16.18 -3.18 7.61
CA TYR A 124 17.45 -2.64 7.12
C TYR A 124 17.90 -1.38 7.85
N ALA A 125 16.99 -0.54 8.34
CA ALA A 125 17.37 0.73 8.95
C ALA A 125 18.30 0.61 10.18
N PRO A 126 18.05 -0.29 11.16
CA PRO A 126 18.96 -0.50 12.28
C PRO A 126 20.31 -1.12 11.89
N GLN A 127 20.36 -1.84 10.76
CA GLN A 127 21.58 -2.50 10.25
C GLN A 127 22.52 -1.56 9.47
N LEU A 128 22.06 -0.35 9.17
CA LEU A 128 22.82 0.68 8.46
C LEU A 128 23.49 1.68 9.42
N VAL A 129 23.19 1.60 10.72
CA VAL A 129 23.78 2.44 11.76
C VAL A 129 24.71 1.61 12.64
N ALA A 130 25.55 2.28 13.44
CA ALA A 130 26.38 1.60 14.43
C ALA A 130 25.50 0.85 15.44
N SER A 131 25.95 -0.30 15.95
CA SER A 131 25.15 -1.14 16.87
C SER A 131 24.66 -0.40 18.11
N LYS A 132 25.42 0.59 18.59
CA LYS A 132 25.04 1.48 19.70
C LYS A 132 23.83 2.37 19.40
N ASP A 133 23.60 2.70 18.14
CA ASP A 133 22.55 3.60 17.67
C ASP A 133 21.38 2.84 17.02
N ALA A 134 21.48 1.51 16.92
CA ALA A 134 20.50 0.65 16.26
C ALA A 134 19.12 0.69 16.93
N GLU A 135 19.09 0.74 18.27
CA GLU A 135 17.84 0.87 19.03
C GLU A 135 17.15 2.20 18.74
N THR A 136 17.90 3.31 18.78
CA THR A 136 17.38 4.64 18.45
C THR A 136 16.91 4.71 16.99
N ALA A 137 17.64 4.09 16.06
CA ALA A 137 17.21 4.00 14.67
C ALA A 137 15.88 3.25 14.52
N GLY A 138 15.69 2.13 15.21
CA GLY A 138 14.41 1.41 15.24
C GLY A 138 13.25 2.26 15.80
N ALA A 139 13.50 2.99 16.89
CA ALA A 139 12.52 3.91 17.47
C ALA A 139 12.13 5.03 16.48
N LEU A 140 13.11 5.66 15.84
CA LEU A 140 12.88 6.69 14.82
C LEU A 140 12.08 6.16 13.63
N MET A 141 12.37 4.94 13.17
CA MET A 141 11.62 4.33 12.07
C MET A 141 10.14 4.12 12.41
N THR A 142 9.83 3.81 13.67
CA THR A 142 8.44 3.69 14.16
C THR A 142 7.74 5.05 14.17
N PHE A 143 8.45 6.11 14.58
CA PHE A 143 7.94 7.48 14.47
C PHE A 143 7.63 7.86 13.00
N PHE A 144 8.55 7.57 12.09
CA PHE A 144 8.36 7.84 10.66
C PHE A 144 7.22 7.01 10.04
N LEU A 145 7.01 5.78 10.51
CA LEU A 145 5.81 5.01 10.16
C LEU A 145 4.54 5.76 10.56
N GLY A 146 4.46 6.23 11.81
CA GLY A 146 3.32 7.01 12.29
C GLY A 146 3.09 8.28 11.45
N LEU A 147 4.16 8.99 11.11
CA LEU A 147 4.10 10.16 10.23
C LEU A 147 3.57 9.81 8.83
N GLY A 148 4.02 8.69 8.25
CA GLY A 148 3.52 8.19 6.97
C GLY A 148 2.02 7.88 6.99
N LEU A 149 1.53 7.32 8.10
CA LEU A 149 0.10 7.05 8.30
C LEU A 149 -0.71 8.36 8.35
N SER A 150 -0.26 9.34 9.13
CA SER A 150 -0.92 10.64 9.26
C SER A 150 -0.99 11.40 7.93
N ILE A 151 0.12 11.43 7.18
CA ILE A 151 0.17 12.07 5.87
C ILE A 151 -0.73 11.31 4.87
N GLY A 152 -0.69 9.98 4.87
CA GLY A 152 -1.55 9.16 4.01
C GLY A 152 -3.03 9.40 4.25
N ALA A 153 -3.45 9.47 5.52
CA ALA A 153 -4.83 9.82 5.87
C ALA A 153 -5.22 11.21 5.34
N GLY A 154 -4.36 12.21 5.47
CA GLY A 154 -4.58 13.55 4.91
C GLY A 154 -4.75 13.55 3.38
N PHE A 155 -3.88 12.83 2.66
CA PHE A 155 -4.01 12.67 1.21
C PHE A 155 -5.27 11.93 0.80
N SER A 156 -5.73 10.98 1.62
CA SER A 156 -6.95 10.22 1.35
C SER A 156 -8.18 11.13 1.22
N PHE A 157 -8.29 12.14 2.08
CA PHE A 157 -9.35 13.15 1.97
C PHE A 157 -9.26 13.96 0.67
N LEU A 158 -8.05 14.35 0.26
CA LEU A 158 -7.82 15.10 -0.98
C LEU A 158 -8.19 14.26 -2.22
N LEU A 159 -7.76 12.99 -2.26
CA LEU A 159 -8.08 12.09 -3.35
C LEU A 159 -9.59 11.83 -3.43
N ARG A 160 -10.26 11.67 -2.29
CA ARG A 160 -11.71 11.47 -2.24
C ARG A 160 -12.50 12.69 -2.70
N LEU A 161 -11.96 13.90 -2.54
CA LEU A 161 -12.55 15.12 -3.08
C LEU A 161 -12.41 15.23 -4.61
N LEU A 162 -11.43 14.54 -5.19
CA LEU A 162 -11.11 14.58 -6.63
C LEU A 162 -11.90 13.55 -7.44
N VAL A 163 -12.27 12.42 -6.82
CA VAL A 163 -13.10 11.34 -7.41
C VAL A 163 -14.57 11.76 -7.41
#